data_AF-A0A2C9EMZ2-F1
#
_entry.id   AF-A0A2C9EMZ2-F1
#
_cell.length_a   1.000
_cell.length_b   1.000
_cell.length_c   1.000
_cell.angle_alpha   90.00
_cell.angle_beta   90.00
_cell.angle_gamma   90.00
#
_symmetry.space_group_name_H-M   'P 1'
#
loop_
_entity.id
_entity.type
_entity.pdbx_description
1 polymer ?
#
loop_
_entity_poly.entity_id
_entity_poly.type
_entity_poly.pdbx_seq_one_letter_code
_entity_poly.pdbx_strand_id
1 'polypeptide(L)'
;MHIVACEWRLPVPCDTARQARIRLRHTGTIRRQGVAARLLTGEDAEWAPLLQRLCSDQRLLEHLLPLDFKHLELRRDAQGWQVHLEHFGASEVVNRLPGFRRYIRLSAEQRAALLGSFTELYKLLRDF
;
A
#
# COMPACT_ATOMS: atom_id res chain seq x y z
N MET A 1 -10.78 -8.20 -21.95
CA MET A 1 -11.14 -7.84 -20.56
C MET A 1 -10.00 -7.03 -19.94
N HIS A 2 -10.29 -5.89 -19.30
CA HIS A 2 -9.31 -5.10 -18.54
C HIS A 2 -9.91 -4.63 -17.21
N ILE A 3 -9.06 -4.25 -16.26
CA ILE A 3 -9.45 -3.68 -14.97
C ILE A 3 -9.18 -2.18 -15.00
N VAL A 4 -10.17 -1.38 -14.63
CA VAL A 4 -10.02 0.04 -14.29
C VAL A 4 -9.84 0.10 -12.77
N ALA A 5 -8.58 0.25 -12.34
CA ALA A 5 -8.23 0.18 -10.93
C ALA A 5 -8.48 1.51 -10.21
N CYS A 6 -8.84 1.42 -8.93
CA CYS A 6 -8.86 2.57 -8.04
C CYS A 6 -7.53 2.67 -7.29
N GLU A 7 -6.94 3.87 -7.28
CA GLU A 7 -5.77 4.21 -6.49
C GLU A 7 -6.15 5.24 -5.43
N TRP A 8 -5.79 4.96 -4.18
CA TRP A 8 -5.87 5.92 -3.08
C TRP A 8 -4.49 6.48 -2.77
N ARG A 9 -4.47 7.77 -2.44
CA ARG A 9 -3.26 8.50 -2.10
C ARG A 9 -3.38 9.15 -0.74
N LEU A 10 -2.33 9.02 0.06
CA LEU A 10 -2.23 9.67 1.36
C LEU A 10 -0.91 10.46 1.42
N PRO A 11 -0.96 11.79 1.48
CA PRO A 11 0.21 12.58 1.83
C PRO A 11 0.49 12.49 3.33
N VAL A 12 1.75 12.31 3.71
CA VAL A 12 2.22 12.34 5.10
C VAL A 12 3.36 13.34 5.20
N PRO A 13 3.15 14.50 5.85
CA PRO A 13 4.21 15.49 6.06
C PRO A 13 5.37 14.90 6.86
N CYS A 14 6.59 15.22 6.45
CA CYS A 14 7.81 14.92 7.18
C CYS A 14 8.90 15.92 6.79
N ASP A 15 9.66 16.42 7.78
CA ASP A 15 10.58 17.54 7.62
C ASP A 15 11.99 17.14 7.13
N THR A 16 12.20 15.86 6.85
CA THR A 16 13.53 15.36 6.47
C THR A 16 13.67 15.30 4.94
N ALA A 17 14.78 15.84 4.41
CA ALA A 17 14.98 16.09 2.99
C ALA A 17 15.40 14.88 2.13
N ARG A 18 15.49 13.68 2.71
CA ARG A 18 16.02 12.50 2.00
C ARG A 18 14.96 11.84 1.14
N GLN A 19 15.33 11.40 -0.06
CA GLN A 19 14.40 10.76 -1.00
C GLN A 19 14.38 9.24 -0.83
N ALA A 20 13.20 8.65 -1.00
CA ALA A 20 13.02 7.22 -0.92
C ALA A 20 11.89 6.74 -1.82
N ARG A 21 12.01 5.52 -2.33
CA ARG A 21 10.92 4.84 -2.99
C ARG A 21 10.87 3.40 -2.53
N ILE A 22 9.82 3.02 -1.82
CA ILE A 22 9.67 1.70 -1.19
C ILE A 22 8.43 1.03 -1.75
N ARG A 23 8.55 -0.22 -2.18
CA ARG A 23 7.42 -1.03 -2.66
C ARG A 23 7.13 -2.14 -1.67
N LEU A 24 5.85 -2.28 -1.32
CA LEU A 24 5.35 -3.34 -0.46
C LEU A 24 4.64 -4.40 -1.29
N ARG A 25 4.86 -5.68 -0.95
CA ARG A 25 4.20 -6.82 -1.59
C ARG A 25 3.83 -7.87 -0.56
N HIS A 26 2.65 -8.46 -0.73
CA HIS A 26 2.25 -9.63 0.06
C HIS A 26 3.22 -10.79 -0.11
N THR A 27 3.40 -11.53 0.98
CA THR A 27 4.21 -12.75 1.04
C THR A 27 3.38 -13.95 1.50
N GLY A 28 3.91 -15.16 1.26
CA GLY A 28 3.27 -16.43 1.58
C GLY A 28 2.85 -17.20 0.32
N THR A 29 2.96 -18.52 0.38
CA THR A 29 2.78 -19.41 -0.79
C THR A 29 1.32 -19.83 -1.02
N ILE A 30 0.54 -19.96 0.05
CA ILE A 30 -0.85 -20.46 0.01
C ILE A 30 -1.84 -19.38 0.44
N ARG A 31 -1.50 -18.63 1.48
CA ARG A 31 -2.25 -17.48 1.99
C ARG A 31 -1.28 -16.36 2.32
N ARG A 32 -1.80 -15.14 2.42
CA ARG A 32 -1.02 -13.97 2.87
C ARG A 32 -0.60 -14.17 4.30
N GLN A 33 0.70 -14.07 4.56
CA GLN A 33 1.29 -14.26 5.90
C GLN A 33 2.08 -13.04 6.36
N GLY A 34 2.40 -12.13 5.45
CA GLY A 34 3.13 -10.91 5.76
C GLY A 34 3.27 -10.03 4.53
N VAL A 35 4.15 -9.05 4.67
CA VAL A 35 4.51 -8.10 3.63
C VAL A 35 6.02 -8.00 3.57
N ALA A 36 6.58 -7.91 2.36
CA ALA A 36 7.97 -7.58 2.13
C ALA A 36 8.07 -6.16 1.58
N ALA A 37 8.97 -5.37 2.16
CA ALA A 37 9.32 -4.04 1.69
C ALA A 37 10.62 -4.10 0.87
N ARG A 38 10.60 -3.52 -0.34
CA ARG A 38 11.76 -3.41 -1.21
C ARG A 38 12.07 -1.94 -1.48
N LEU A 39 13.29 -1.51 -1.17
CA LEU A 39 13.79 -0.20 -1.58
C LEU A 39 14.07 -0.20 -3.09
N LEU A 40 13.59 0.82 -3.77
CA LEU A 40 13.79 1.07 -5.21
C LEU A 40 14.67 2.30 -5.45
N THR A 41 14.69 3.23 -4.50
CA THR A 41 15.49 4.47 -4.54
C THR A 41 15.78 4.89 -3.10
N GLY A 42 16.99 5.38 -2.85
CA GLY A 42 17.53 5.67 -1.52
C GLY A 42 18.65 4.70 -1.15
N GLU A 43 19.33 4.96 -0.03
CA GLU A 43 20.40 4.09 0.49
C GLU A 43 19.84 3.06 1.47
N ASP A 44 20.21 1.78 1.31
CA ASP A 44 19.68 0.68 2.12
C ASP A 44 19.96 0.87 3.62
N ALA A 45 21.15 1.34 3.99
CA ALA A 45 21.53 1.54 5.39
C ALA A 45 20.67 2.62 6.08
N GLU A 46 20.28 3.65 5.34
CA GLU A 46 19.43 4.74 5.84
C GLU A 46 18.01 4.26 6.12
N TRP A 47 17.47 3.43 5.22
CA TRP A 47 16.06 3.03 5.24
C TRP A 47 15.81 1.67 5.91
N ALA A 48 16.86 0.93 6.27
CA ALA A 48 16.74 -0.37 6.92
C ALA A 48 15.79 -0.38 8.14
N PRO A 49 15.80 0.61 9.06
CA PRO A 49 14.87 0.61 10.19
C PRO A 49 13.40 0.72 9.76
N LEU A 50 13.12 1.57 8.75
CA LEU A 50 11.78 1.72 8.18
C LEU A 50 11.34 0.42 7.48
N LEU A 51 12.20 -0.15 6.63
CA LEU A 51 11.92 -1.39 5.91
C LEU A 51 11.60 -2.53 6.88
N GLN A 52 12.36 -2.65 7.98
CA GLN A 52 12.09 -3.62 9.03
C GLN A 52 10.73 -3.36 9.69
N ARG A 53 10.45 -2.12 10.09
CA ARG A 53 9.19 -1.77 10.77
C ARG A 53 7.97 -2.03 9.89
N LEU A 54 8.04 -1.73 8.59
CA LEU A 54 6.98 -2.05 7.62
C LEU A 54 6.69 -3.56 7.51
N CYS A 55 7.68 -4.40 7.76
CA CYS A 55 7.54 -5.86 7.65
C CYS A 55 7.17 -6.53 8.99
N SER A 56 7.39 -5.87 10.13
CA SER A 56 7.24 -6.48 11.46
C SER A 56 6.21 -5.82 12.36
N ASP A 57 5.68 -4.64 12.01
CA ASP A 57 4.65 -3.97 12.81
C ASP A 57 3.32 -4.72 12.72
N GLN A 58 2.94 -5.35 13.83
CA GLN A 58 1.76 -6.21 13.91
C GLN A 58 0.46 -5.46 13.60
N ARG A 59 0.31 -4.20 14.06
CA ARG A 59 -0.92 -3.42 13.82
C ARG A 59 -1.05 -3.05 12.34
N LEU A 60 0.06 -2.68 11.72
CA LEU A 60 0.08 -2.42 10.29
C LEU A 60 -0.28 -3.68 9.49
N LEU A 61 0.30 -4.83 9.84
CA LEU A 61 0.05 -6.10 9.16
C LEU A 61 -1.40 -6.57 9.31
N GLU A 62 -2.00 -6.41 10.49
CA GLU A 62 -3.42 -6.73 10.75
C GLU A 62 -4.37 -5.99 9.80
N HIS A 63 -4.01 -4.77 9.39
CA HIS A 63 -4.78 -4.00 8.43
C HIS A 63 -4.38 -4.26 6.97
N LEU A 64 -3.12 -4.55 6.67
CA LEU A 64 -2.69 -4.80 5.29
C LEU A 64 -3.12 -6.18 4.77
N LEU A 65 -3.08 -7.22 5.59
CA LEU A 65 -3.32 -8.60 5.14
C LEU A 65 -4.75 -8.86 4.59
N PRO A 66 -5.82 -8.25 5.15
CA PRO A 66 -7.17 -8.36 4.59
C PRO A 66 -7.34 -7.68 3.22
N LEU A 67 -6.42 -6.79 2.83
CA LEU A 67 -6.52 -6.04 1.59
C LEU A 67 -6.04 -6.86 0.39
N ASP A 68 -6.76 -6.77 -0.72
CA ASP A 68 -6.36 -7.28 -2.03
C ASP A 68 -5.64 -6.18 -2.81
N PHE A 69 -4.54 -5.63 -2.28
CA PHE A 69 -3.81 -4.59 -3.03
C PHE A 69 -2.95 -5.20 -4.14
N LYS A 70 -3.02 -4.58 -5.33
CA LYS A 70 -2.17 -4.89 -6.48
C LYS A 70 -0.84 -4.15 -6.40
N HIS A 71 -0.87 -2.94 -5.84
CA HIS A 71 0.29 -2.10 -5.67
C HIS A 71 0.20 -1.33 -4.37
N LEU A 72 1.29 -1.32 -3.61
CA LEU A 72 1.49 -0.41 -2.49
C LEU A 72 2.91 0.15 -2.57
N GLU A 73 3.01 1.46 -2.70
CA GLU A 73 4.29 2.15 -2.85
C GLU A 73 4.32 3.41 -2.00
N LEU A 74 5.44 3.61 -1.31
CA LEU A 74 5.73 4.77 -0.51
C LEU A 74 6.79 5.57 -1.28
N ARG A 75 6.46 6.81 -1.59
CA ARG A 75 7.39 7.75 -2.25
C ARG A 75 7.68 8.86 -1.29
N ARG A 76 8.94 9.23 -1.17
CA ARG A 76 9.36 10.40 -0.41
C ARG A 76 10.10 11.37 -1.29
N ASP A 77 9.68 12.61 -1.21
CA ASP A 77 10.33 13.76 -1.83
C ASP A 77 10.43 14.92 -0.82
N ALA A 78 10.76 16.12 -1.30
CA ALA A 78 10.94 17.30 -0.47
C ALA A 78 9.64 17.76 0.26
N GLN A 79 8.47 17.26 -0.14
CA GLN A 79 7.17 17.59 0.48
C GLN A 79 6.74 16.56 1.54
N GLY A 80 7.55 15.53 1.77
CA GLY A 80 7.26 14.43 2.69
C GLY A 80 6.95 13.13 1.95
N TRP A 81 6.15 12.28 2.57
CA TRP A 81 5.76 11.00 2.00
C TRP A 81 4.44 11.09 1.22
N GLN A 82 4.34 10.23 0.21
CA GLN A 82 3.11 9.88 -0.47
C GLN A 82 2.95 8.37 -0.45
N VAL A 83 1.86 7.89 0.14
CA VAL A 83 1.44 6.50 0.06
C VAL A 83 0.52 6.35 -1.15
N HIS A 84 0.83 5.42 -2.03
CA HIS A 84 0.03 5.05 -3.21
C HIS A 84 -0.42 3.61 -3.06
N LEU A 85 -1.73 3.39 -2.93
CA LEU A 85 -2.33 2.07 -2.77
C LEU A 85 -3.33 1.83 -3.90
N GLU A 86 -3.05 0.85 -4.76
CA GLU A 86 -3.97 0.36 -5.79
C GLU A 86 -4.58 -0.97 -5.33
N HIS A 87 -5.92 -1.05 -5.26
CA HIS A 87 -6.64 -2.22 -4.75
C HIS A 87 -7.54 -2.85 -5.80
N PHE A 88 -7.71 -4.18 -5.77
CA PHE A 88 -8.62 -4.89 -6.68
C PHE A 88 -10.10 -4.56 -6.39
N GLY A 89 -10.47 -4.50 -5.12
CA GLY A 89 -11.74 -3.90 -4.68
C GLY A 89 -11.83 -2.41 -5.00
N ALA A 90 -13.06 -1.91 -5.14
CA ALA A 90 -13.41 -0.60 -5.69
C ALA A 90 -12.95 -0.36 -7.14
N SER A 91 -12.56 -1.42 -7.84
CA SER A 91 -12.22 -1.37 -9.27
C SER A 91 -13.38 -1.84 -10.14
N GLU A 92 -13.28 -1.59 -11.43
CA GLU A 92 -14.24 -2.08 -12.42
C GLU A 92 -13.60 -3.05 -13.40
N VAL A 93 -14.29 -4.14 -13.66
CA VAL A 93 -13.97 -5.07 -14.74
C VAL A 93 -14.76 -4.68 -15.96
N VAL A 94 -14.05 -4.42 -17.06
CA VAL A 94 -14.65 -4.04 -18.33
C VAL A 94 -14.31 -5.08 -19.39
N ASN A 95 -15.34 -5.58 -20.06
CA ASN A 95 -15.19 -6.45 -21.22
C ASN A 95 -15.90 -5.85 -22.44
N ARG A 96 -15.29 -6.03 -23.63
CA ARG A 96 -15.84 -5.51 -24.89
C ARG A 96 -16.81 -6.48 -25.54
N LEU A 97 -16.53 -7.79 -25.49
CA LEU A 97 -17.37 -8.83 -26.11
C LEU A 97 -17.40 -10.11 -25.25
N PRO A 98 -18.56 -10.51 -24.68
CA PRO A 98 -19.78 -9.71 -24.61
C PRO A 98 -19.54 -8.42 -23.80
N GLY A 99 -20.26 -7.35 -24.14
CA GLY A 99 -20.12 -6.05 -23.49
C GLY A 99 -20.64 -6.08 -22.07
N PHE A 100 -19.78 -5.83 -21.08
CA PHE A 100 -20.23 -5.60 -19.71
C PHE A 100 -19.21 -4.77 -18.92
N ARG A 101 -19.71 -4.13 -17.86
CA ARG A 101 -18.93 -3.46 -16.82
C ARG A 101 -19.44 -3.91 -15.47
N ARG A 102 -18.54 -4.42 -14.62
CA ARG A 102 -18.88 -4.92 -13.28
C ARG A 102 -17.99 -4.26 -12.24
N TYR A 103 -18.61 -3.65 -11.23
CA TYR A 103 -17.90 -3.12 -10.08
C TYR A 103 -17.56 -4.22 -9.07
N ILE A 104 -16.30 -4.24 -8.61
CA ILE A 104 -15.83 -5.09 -7.53
C ILE A 104 -15.98 -4.31 -6.22
N ARG A 105 -16.98 -4.66 -5.41
CA ARG A 105 -17.24 -3.96 -4.14
C ARG A 105 -16.18 -4.31 -3.10
N LEU A 106 -15.73 -3.32 -2.34
CA LEU A 106 -15.03 -3.55 -1.06
C LEU A 106 -16.01 -4.11 -0.03
N SER A 107 -15.61 -5.18 0.68
CA SER A 107 -16.35 -5.66 1.85
C SER A 107 -16.29 -4.65 3.00
N ALA A 108 -17.12 -4.81 4.03
CA ALA A 108 -17.05 -3.97 5.23
C ALA A 108 -15.69 -4.08 5.93
N GLU A 109 -15.18 -5.30 6.03
CA GLU A 109 -13.85 -5.60 6.57
C GLU A 109 -12.74 -4.92 5.77
N GLN A 110 -12.77 -5.00 4.43
CA GLN A 110 -11.77 -4.35 3.58
C GLN A 110 -11.82 -2.82 3.68
N ARG A 111 -12.99 -2.22 3.86
CA ARG A 111 -13.10 -0.77 4.09
C ARG A 111 -12.43 -0.36 5.40
N ALA A 112 -12.69 -1.11 6.48
CA ALA A 112 -12.06 -0.85 7.77
C ALA A 112 -10.53 -1.07 7.72
N ALA A 113 -10.10 -2.15 7.07
CA ALA A 113 -8.69 -2.46 6.83
C ALA A 113 -7.99 -1.35 6.03
N LEU A 114 -8.61 -0.81 4.97
CA LEU A 114 -8.03 0.27 4.15
C LEU A 114 -7.76 1.53 4.97
N LEU A 115 -8.74 1.94 5.79
CA LEU A 115 -8.60 3.10 6.68
C LEU A 115 -7.57 2.84 7.79
N GLY A 116 -7.55 1.63 8.35
CA GLY A 116 -6.56 1.19 9.33
C GLY A 116 -5.14 1.23 8.78
N SER A 117 -4.92 0.69 7.57
CA SER A 117 -3.62 0.73 6.90
C SER A 117 -3.13 2.15 6.69
N PHE A 118 -4.00 3.06 6.23
CA PHE A 118 -3.62 4.47 6.09
C PHE A 118 -3.30 5.13 7.41
N THR A 119 -4.06 4.82 8.47
CA THR A 119 -3.82 5.35 9.81
C THR A 119 -2.47 4.90 10.36
N GLU A 120 -2.15 3.61 10.27
CA GLU A 120 -0.87 3.08 10.78
C GLU A 120 0.31 3.51 9.91
N LEU A 121 0.18 3.55 8.57
CA LEU A 121 1.20 4.10 7.69
C LEU A 121 1.45 5.58 7.96
N TYR A 122 0.40 6.36 8.21
CA TYR A 122 0.54 7.78 8.54
C TYR A 122 1.38 7.99 9.79
N LYS A 123 1.05 7.27 10.88
CA LYS A 123 1.81 7.33 12.14
C LYS A 123 3.25 6.89 11.91
N LEU A 124 3.43 5.74 11.26
CA LEU A 124 4.73 5.14 11.06
C LEU A 124 5.65 6.07 10.25
N LEU A 125 5.17 6.65 9.15
CA LEU A 125 5.97 7.46 8.23
C LEU A 125 6.23 8.88 8.75
N ARG A 126 5.40 9.39 9.64
CA ARG A 126 5.66 10.69 10.28
C ARG A 126 6.96 10.68 11.11
N ASP A 127 7.34 9.51 11.63
CA ASP A 127 8.57 9.36 12.42
C ASP A 127 9.85 9.21 11.56
N PHE A 128 9.74 9.19 10.23
CA PHE A 128 10.83 8.88 9.29
C PHE A 128 11.02 9.93 8.20
#